data_AF-A0A401J8C8-F1
#
_entry.id   AF-A0A401J8C8-F1
#
_cell.length_a   1.000
_cell.length_b   1.000
_cell.length_c   1.000
_cell.angle_alpha   90.00
_cell.angle_beta   90.00
_cell.angle_gamma   90.00
#
_symmetry.space_group_name_H-M   'P 1'
#
loop_
_entity.id
_entity.type
_entity.pdbx_description
1 polymer ?
#
loop_
_entity_poly.entity_id
_entity_poly.type
_entity_poly.pdbx_seq_one_letter_code
_entity_poly.pdbx_strand_id
1 'polypeptide(L)'
;MYDCVIIGGGPAGLTAATYLARFLRSTLVIDAGDGRATRIPTTHNLLGFPDGISGENLLVRMHRHAAQYGAELVPGLVDRIDRVRTGFVVDTDAKTFSARSILLAQGVTNHRPRMRQETHDRGVAQGLIRYCPICDGYEVRGKRVAVLGCSDHGAAEALFVRHYSDTVTLLAQDSSQLSVAETADLARGGIAVERAPVRDLSIDGEFLHAHLADGQLLQFDTLYVALGTAPRSELARMAGAGLSRGGGIVVDAHQQTTVGGLFAAGDMVEGLDQIAVAAGQAAKAATAIHNLLSG
;
A
#
# COMPACT_ATOMS: atom_id res chain seq x y z
N MET A 1 -8.58 -11.95 27.10
CA MET A 1 -9.31 -11.77 25.83
C MET A 1 -9.32 -10.28 25.54
N TYR A 2 -8.90 -9.86 24.35
CA TYR A 2 -8.90 -8.47 23.93
C TYR A 2 -10.27 -8.04 23.41
N ASP A 3 -10.59 -6.75 23.51
CA ASP A 3 -11.73 -6.16 22.81
C ASP A 3 -11.48 -6.17 21.30
N CYS A 4 -10.27 -5.81 20.89
CA CYS A 4 -9.87 -5.86 19.49
C CYS A 4 -8.42 -6.34 19.31
N VAL A 5 -8.23 -7.27 18.37
CA VAL A 5 -6.92 -7.57 17.79
C VAL A 5 -6.84 -6.92 16.41
N ILE A 6 -5.80 -6.12 16.21
CA ILE A 6 -5.48 -5.44 14.96
C ILE A 6 -4.32 -6.19 14.31
N ILE A 7 -4.48 -6.55 13.04
CA ILE A 7 -3.46 -7.30 12.30
C ILE A 7 -2.84 -6.35 11.28
N GLY A 8 -1.59 -5.95 11.54
CA GLY A 8 -0.84 -4.98 10.76
C GLY A 8 -0.51 -3.70 11.54
N GLY A 9 0.77 -3.38 11.66
CA GLY A 9 1.33 -2.20 12.33
C GLY A 9 1.57 -1.00 11.40
N GLY A 10 0.88 -0.95 10.26
CA GLY A 10 0.93 0.20 9.34
C GLY A 10 0.08 1.39 9.81
N PRO A 11 -0.02 2.47 9.01
CA PRO A 11 -0.79 3.66 9.38
C PRO A 11 -2.26 3.41 9.73
N ALA A 12 -2.94 2.49 9.03
CA ALA A 12 -4.30 2.09 9.37
C ALA A 12 -4.36 1.45 10.77
N GLY A 13 -3.57 0.41 11.01
CA GLY A 13 -3.59 -0.33 12.27
C GLY A 13 -3.19 0.53 13.47
N LEU A 14 -2.13 1.33 13.35
CA LEU A 14 -1.67 2.21 14.43
C LEU A 14 -2.65 3.36 14.72
N THR A 15 -3.35 3.87 13.69
CA THR A 15 -4.43 4.84 13.89
C THR A 15 -5.58 4.21 14.66
N ALA A 16 -6.05 3.03 14.25
CA ALA A 16 -7.12 2.32 14.95
C ALA A 16 -6.74 1.96 16.38
N ALA A 17 -5.50 1.50 16.60
CA ALA A 17 -4.97 1.20 17.93
C ALA A 17 -5.03 2.41 18.86
N THR A 18 -4.62 3.58 18.35
CA THR A 18 -4.68 4.85 19.09
C THR A 18 -6.12 5.20 19.47
N TYR A 19 -7.07 5.08 18.53
CA TYR A 19 -8.49 5.36 18.81
C TYR A 19 -9.08 4.40 19.85
N LEU A 20 -8.91 3.08 19.64
CA LEU A 20 -9.46 2.06 20.53
C LEU A 20 -8.88 2.16 21.95
N ALA A 21 -7.57 2.39 22.07
CA ALA A 21 -6.94 2.62 23.36
C ALA A 21 -7.49 3.87 24.07
N ARG A 22 -7.73 4.96 23.34
CA ARG A 22 -8.38 6.17 23.88
C ARG A 22 -9.86 5.97 24.24
N PHE A 23 -10.52 4.98 23.63
CA PHE A 23 -11.84 4.51 24.03
C PHE A 23 -11.81 3.49 25.19
N LEU A 24 -10.65 3.33 25.85
CA LEU A 24 -10.44 2.39 26.95
C LEU A 24 -10.71 0.92 26.57
N ARG A 25 -10.50 0.57 25.30
CA ARG A 25 -10.62 -0.81 24.80
C ARG A 25 -9.27 -1.52 24.90
N SER A 26 -9.29 -2.74 25.43
CA SER A 26 -8.11 -3.61 25.43
C SER A 26 -7.74 -3.98 23.99
N THR A 27 -6.58 -3.50 23.53
CA THR A 27 -6.22 -3.54 22.10
C THR A 27 -4.82 -4.12 21.93
N LEU A 28 -4.70 -5.14 21.07
CA LEU A 28 -3.44 -5.75 20.67
C LEU A 28 -3.21 -5.52 19.18
N VAL A 29 -2.04 -5.00 18.81
CA VAL A 29 -1.55 -4.95 17.43
C VAL A 29 -0.53 -6.06 17.23
N ILE A 30 -0.75 -6.90 16.22
CA ILE A 30 0.20 -7.93 15.79
C ILE A 30 0.76 -7.49 14.44
N ASP A 31 2.07 -7.29 14.35
CA ASP A 31 2.72 -6.77 13.14
C ASP A 31 3.90 -7.63 12.68
N ALA A 32 3.95 -7.91 11.38
CA ALA A 32 5.03 -8.67 10.76
C ALA A 32 6.26 -7.80 10.42
N GLY A 33 6.16 -6.48 10.55
CA GLY A 33 7.27 -5.54 10.32
C GLY A 33 7.64 -5.32 8.85
N ASP A 34 6.89 -5.86 7.90
CA ASP A 34 7.19 -5.81 6.46
C ASP A 34 6.23 -4.92 5.64
N GLY A 35 5.47 -4.06 6.33
CA GLY A 35 4.42 -3.24 5.72
C GLY A 35 4.94 -2.21 4.71
N ARG A 36 4.12 -1.86 3.71
CA ARG A 36 4.47 -0.94 2.60
C ARG A 36 5.04 0.39 3.06
N ALA A 37 4.53 0.94 4.17
CA ALA A 37 4.97 2.21 4.74
C ALA A 37 6.45 2.19 5.16
N THR A 38 7.01 1.05 5.57
CA THR A 38 8.42 0.95 5.99
C THR A 38 9.41 1.32 4.89
N ARG A 39 8.99 1.24 3.62
CA ARG A 39 9.84 1.46 2.44
C ARG A 39 9.73 2.86 1.86
N ILE A 40 8.90 3.74 2.45
CA ILE A 40 8.73 5.11 1.99
C ILE A 40 9.97 5.92 2.37
N PRO A 41 10.79 6.38 1.41
CA PRO A 41 11.97 7.18 1.72
C PRO A 41 11.57 8.48 2.40
N THR A 42 10.60 9.19 1.81
CA THR A 42 9.96 10.38 2.37
C THR A 42 8.60 10.57 1.71
N THR A 43 7.55 10.83 2.50
CA THR A 43 6.24 11.28 2.02
C THR A 43 6.08 12.77 2.31
N HIS A 44 5.60 13.54 1.33
CA HIS A 44 5.37 14.99 1.45
C HIS A 44 3.89 15.37 1.49
N ASN A 45 2.98 14.43 1.22
CA ASN A 45 1.55 14.69 1.13
C ASN A 45 0.78 14.31 2.41
N LEU A 46 1.47 13.96 3.49
CA LEU A 46 0.89 13.80 4.81
C LEU A 46 0.89 15.13 5.57
N LEU A 47 -0.30 15.65 5.83
CA LEU A 47 -0.46 16.92 6.54
C LEU A 47 0.13 16.89 7.96
N GLY A 48 0.71 18.01 8.38
CA GLY A 48 1.44 18.13 9.65
C GLY A 48 2.94 17.87 9.55
N PHE A 49 3.44 17.48 8.36
CA PHE A 49 4.86 17.28 8.08
C PHE A 49 5.28 18.14 6.87
N PRO A 50 5.46 19.46 7.04
CA PRO A 50 5.74 20.37 5.93
C PRO A 50 7.04 20.03 5.17
N ASP A 51 8.04 19.51 5.88
CA ASP A 51 9.32 19.07 5.30
C ASP A 51 9.31 17.60 4.87
N GLY A 52 8.13 16.96 4.89
CA GLY A 52 7.96 15.53 4.71
C GLY A 52 8.40 14.68 5.92
N ILE A 53 8.15 13.38 5.83
CA ILE A 53 8.58 12.39 6.83
C ILE A 53 8.87 11.05 6.17
N SER A 54 9.94 10.36 6.59
CA SER A 54 10.19 8.99 6.16
C SER A 54 9.16 8.04 6.77
N GLY A 55 8.86 6.97 6.04
CA GLY A 55 7.91 5.97 6.51
C GLY A 55 8.31 5.35 7.85
N GLU A 56 9.60 5.05 8.03
CA GLU A 56 10.16 4.55 9.29
C GLU A 56 9.92 5.53 10.46
N ASN A 57 10.28 6.81 10.29
CA ASN A 57 10.09 7.81 11.34
C ASN A 57 8.62 8.05 11.65
N LEU A 58 7.74 7.98 10.64
CA LEU A 58 6.31 8.06 10.82
C LEU A 58 5.81 6.89 11.69
N LEU A 59 6.18 5.66 11.34
CA LEU A 59 5.76 4.46 12.08
C LEU A 59 6.27 4.47 13.52
N VAL A 60 7.51 4.90 13.77
CA VAL A 60 8.04 5.07 15.14
C VAL A 60 7.18 6.04 15.96
N ARG A 61 6.80 7.18 15.38
CA ARG A 61 5.94 8.17 16.05
C ARG A 61 4.53 7.62 16.30
N MET A 62 3.94 6.94 15.31
CA MET A 62 2.61 6.34 15.43
C MET A 62 2.58 5.21 16.45
N HIS A 63 3.61 4.37 16.48
CA HIS A 63 3.77 3.32 17.49
C HIS A 63 3.83 3.91 18.89
N ARG A 64 4.68 4.93 19.11
CA ARG A 64 4.77 5.64 20.40
C ARG A 64 3.42 6.23 20.81
N HIS A 65 2.67 6.78 19.86
CA HIS A 65 1.37 7.39 20.13
C HIS A 65 0.33 6.35 20.57
N ALA A 66 0.25 5.19 19.90
CA ALA A 66 -0.63 4.10 20.29
C ALA A 66 -0.26 3.53 21.67
N ALA A 67 1.03 3.26 21.89
CA ALA A 67 1.55 2.73 23.15
C ALA A 67 1.33 3.68 24.33
N GLN A 68 1.42 5.00 24.12
CA GLN A 68 1.15 6.00 25.15
C GLN A 68 -0.26 5.88 25.75
N TYR A 69 -1.24 5.41 24.98
CA TYR A 69 -2.62 5.20 25.45
C TYR A 69 -2.90 3.77 25.89
N GLY A 70 -1.91 2.88 25.89
CA GLY A 70 -2.04 1.51 26.39
C GLY A 70 -2.41 0.47 25.33
N ALA A 71 -2.28 0.78 24.04
CA ALA A 71 -2.29 -0.28 23.02
C ALA A 71 -1.04 -1.16 23.17
N GLU A 72 -1.22 -2.46 23.18
CA GLU A 72 -0.12 -3.42 23.16
C GLU A 72 0.29 -3.71 21.72
N LEU A 73 1.59 -3.78 21.45
CA LEU A 73 2.12 -4.09 20.13
C LEU A 73 3.11 -5.23 20.26
N VAL A 74 2.93 -6.27 19.44
CA VAL A 74 3.81 -7.44 19.42
C VAL A 74 4.24 -7.76 17.99
N PRO A 75 5.52 -8.11 17.77
CA PRO A 75 5.93 -8.67 16.50
C PRO A 75 5.28 -10.04 16.32
N GLY A 76 4.83 -10.35 15.11
CA GLY A 76 4.29 -11.66 14.78
C GLY A 76 3.62 -11.70 13.41
N LEU A 77 3.56 -12.90 12.84
CA LEU A 77 2.78 -13.18 11.65
C LEU A 77 1.53 -13.94 12.06
N VAL A 78 0.36 -13.40 11.74
CA VAL A 78 -0.92 -14.12 11.90
C VAL A 78 -1.09 -15.02 10.69
N ASP A 79 -1.25 -16.31 10.93
CA ASP A 79 -1.45 -17.33 9.91
C ASP A 79 -2.92 -17.79 9.80
N ARG A 80 -3.69 -17.65 10.89
CA ARG A 80 -5.09 -18.08 10.92
C ARG A 80 -5.96 -17.23 11.84
N ILE A 81 -7.22 -17.07 11.41
CA ILE A 81 -8.30 -16.48 12.21
C ILE A 81 -9.50 -17.41 12.16
N ASP A 82 -9.98 -17.82 13.33
CA ASP A 82 -11.18 -18.65 13.47
C ASP A 82 -12.28 -17.90 14.22
N ARG A 83 -13.50 -17.94 13.68
CA ARG A 83 -14.66 -17.40 14.38
C ARG A 83 -15.14 -18.40 15.44
N VAL A 84 -15.33 -17.91 16.65
CA VAL A 84 -15.89 -18.69 17.77
C VAL A 84 -17.15 -18.02 18.32
N ARG A 85 -17.89 -18.73 19.16
CA ARG A 85 -19.18 -18.27 19.70
C ARG A 85 -19.13 -16.88 20.34
N THR A 86 -18.01 -16.51 20.97
CA THR A 86 -17.85 -15.25 21.73
C THR A 86 -16.86 -14.27 21.07
N GLY A 87 -16.53 -14.45 19.79
CA GLY A 87 -15.59 -13.59 19.06
C GLY A 87 -14.70 -14.37 18.11
N PHE A 88 -13.39 -14.21 18.26
CA PHE A 88 -12.39 -14.77 17.37
C PHE A 88 -11.21 -15.35 18.15
N VAL A 89 -10.59 -16.36 17.53
CA VAL A 89 -9.26 -16.88 17.89
C VAL A 89 -8.31 -16.47 16.77
N VAL A 90 -7.14 -15.94 17.17
CA VAL A 90 -6.09 -15.48 16.26
C VAL A 90 -4.84 -16.27 16.56
N ASP A 91 -4.40 -17.08 15.62
CA ASP A 91 -3.19 -17.86 15.74
C ASP A 91 -2.01 -17.12 15.09
N THR A 92 -0.87 -17.21 15.76
CA THR A 92 0.43 -16.78 15.24
C THR A 92 1.40 -17.95 15.34
N ASP A 93 2.56 -17.81 14.71
CA ASP A 93 3.68 -18.74 14.84
C ASP A 93 4.09 -19.03 16.30
N ALA A 94 3.93 -18.06 17.20
CA ALA A 94 4.36 -18.18 18.59
C ALA A 94 3.23 -18.42 19.60
N LYS A 95 2.06 -17.82 19.38
CA LYS A 95 0.98 -17.73 20.39
C LYS A 95 -0.40 -17.65 19.77
N THR A 96 -1.39 -18.10 20.54
CA THR A 96 -2.81 -17.92 20.22
C THR A 96 -3.40 -16.79 21.09
N PHE A 97 -4.18 -15.93 20.47
CA PHE A 97 -4.90 -14.84 21.11
C PHE A 97 -6.41 -15.00 20.94
N SER A 98 -7.20 -14.40 21.83
CA SER A 98 -8.66 -14.34 21.69
C SER A 98 -9.13 -12.91 21.74
N ALA A 99 -10.05 -12.56 20.84
CA ALA A 99 -10.56 -11.20 20.66
C ALA A 99 -12.07 -11.19 20.48
N ARG A 100 -12.74 -10.11 20.92
CA ARG A 100 -14.17 -9.90 20.63
C ARG A 100 -14.41 -9.43 19.20
N SER A 101 -13.47 -8.65 18.66
CA SER A 101 -13.46 -8.16 17.28
C SER A 101 -12.05 -8.19 16.69
N ILE A 102 -11.96 -8.12 15.36
CA ILE A 102 -10.68 -8.03 14.64
C ILE A 102 -10.73 -6.88 13.63
N LEU A 103 -9.63 -6.15 13.50
CA LEU A 103 -9.38 -5.25 12.39
C LEU A 103 -8.21 -5.75 11.54
N LEU A 104 -8.47 -6.03 10.27
CA LEU A 104 -7.45 -6.31 9.27
C LEU A 104 -6.88 -5.00 8.72
N ALA A 105 -5.57 -4.83 8.81
CA ALA A 105 -4.84 -3.65 8.38
C ALA A 105 -3.46 -3.99 7.77
N GLN A 106 -3.35 -5.17 7.15
CA GLN A 106 -2.09 -5.73 6.61
C GLN A 106 -1.65 -5.07 5.29
N GLY A 107 -2.53 -4.32 4.64
CA GLY A 107 -2.25 -3.58 3.41
C GLY A 107 -2.08 -4.49 2.18
N VAL A 108 -1.25 -4.02 1.25
CA VAL A 108 -1.02 -4.64 -0.07
C VAL A 108 0.47 -4.90 -0.30
N THR A 109 0.77 -5.76 -1.27
CA THR A 109 2.12 -5.95 -1.83
C THR A 109 2.18 -5.37 -3.24
N ASN A 110 3.13 -4.49 -3.52
CA ASN A 110 3.34 -3.97 -4.87
C ASN A 110 3.88 -5.05 -5.81
N HIS A 111 3.38 -5.11 -7.04
CA HIS A 111 4.02 -5.87 -8.11
C HIS A 111 5.31 -5.14 -8.52
N ARG A 112 6.42 -5.87 -8.52
CA ARG A 112 7.74 -5.27 -8.75
C ARG A 112 8.17 -5.46 -10.19
N PRO A 113 9.00 -4.54 -10.72
CA PRO A 113 9.70 -4.79 -11.99
C PRO A 113 10.56 -6.05 -11.89
N ARG A 114 10.81 -6.70 -13.04
CA ARG A 114 11.77 -7.79 -13.18
C ARG A 114 13.19 -7.23 -13.05
N MET A 115 13.71 -7.23 -11.83
CA MET A 115 15.07 -6.87 -11.50
C MET A 115 15.49 -7.53 -10.19
N ARG A 116 16.79 -7.50 -9.86
CA ARG A 116 17.28 -8.02 -8.57
C ARG A 116 16.68 -7.22 -7.41
N GLN A 117 16.28 -7.92 -6.35
CA GLN A 117 15.64 -7.31 -5.18
C GLN A 117 16.53 -6.22 -4.55
N GLU A 118 17.83 -6.47 -4.41
CA GLU A 118 18.76 -5.48 -3.85
C GLU A 118 18.81 -4.19 -4.69
N THR A 119 18.86 -4.32 -6.02
CA THR A 119 18.81 -3.17 -6.93
C THR A 119 17.48 -2.43 -6.81
N HIS A 120 16.37 -3.16 -6.70
CA HIS A 120 15.04 -2.59 -6.50
C HIS A 120 14.96 -1.81 -5.19
N ASP A 121 15.33 -2.43 -4.08
CA ASP A 121 15.20 -1.84 -2.74
C ASP A 121 16.10 -0.60 -2.61
N ARG A 122 17.32 -0.64 -3.19
CA ARG A 122 18.19 0.54 -3.33
C ARG A 122 17.55 1.64 -4.17
N GLY A 123 16.96 1.29 -5.31
CA GLY A 123 16.29 2.25 -6.20
C GLY A 123 15.09 2.93 -5.53
N VAL A 124 14.31 2.19 -4.74
CA VAL A 124 13.23 2.76 -3.93
C VAL A 124 13.80 3.70 -2.89
N ALA A 125 14.81 3.28 -2.12
CA ALA A 125 15.43 4.10 -1.07
C ALA A 125 16.03 5.42 -1.61
N GLN A 126 16.57 5.42 -2.83
CA GLN A 126 17.10 6.60 -3.52
C GLN A 126 16.01 7.45 -4.21
N GLY A 127 14.76 6.99 -4.26
CA GLY A 127 13.69 7.66 -4.99
C GLY A 127 13.84 7.60 -6.51
N LEU A 128 14.58 6.62 -7.03
CA LEU A 128 14.70 6.31 -8.46
C LEU A 128 13.58 5.37 -8.93
N ILE A 129 13.04 4.55 -8.03
CA ILE A 129 11.88 3.68 -8.28
C ILE A 129 10.74 4.13 -7.37
N ARG A 130 9.59 4.42 -7.98
CA ARG A 130 8.40 5.00 -7.34
C ARG A 130 7.17 4.20 -7.70
N TYR A 131 6.15 4.31 -6.85
CA TYR A 131 4.91 3.54 -6.96
C TYR A 131 3.65 4.38 -6.90
N CYS A 132 3.77 5.68 -6.58
CA CYS A 132 2.61 6.49 -6.24
C CYS A 132 2.85 7.94 -6.71
N PRO A 133 2.48 8.30 -7.94
CA PRO A 133 2.68 9.68 -8.41
C PRO A 133 1.80 10.69 -7.65
N ILE A 134 0.74 10.25 -6.97
CA ILE A 134 -0.03 11.09 -6.03
C ILE A 134 0.83 11.49 -4.82
N CYS A 135 1.77 10.63 -4.42
CA CYS A 135 2.64 10.82 -3.28
C CYS A 135 3.83 11.71 -3.59
N ASP A 136 4.45 11.53 -4.76
CA ASP A 136 5.77 12.08 -5.06
C ASP A 136 5.93 12.63 -6.50
N GLY A 137 4.83 12.81 -7.23
CA GLY A 137 4.80 13.47 -8.54
C GLY A 137 5.41 14.87 -8.52
N TYR A 138 5.22 15.60 -7.42
CA TYR A 138 5.78 16.94 -7.23
C TYR A 138 7.33 16.93 -7.21
N GLU A 139 7.96 15.91 -6.64
CA GLU A 139 9.42 15.83 -6.53
C GLU A 139 10.11 15.45 -7.85
N VAL A 140 9.35 14.98 -8.85
CA VAL A 140 9.89 14.56 -10.15
C VAL A 140 9.65 15.57 -11.26
N ARG A 141 9.22 16.79 -10.92
CA ARG A 141 8.95 17.84 -11.92
C ARG A 141 10.18 18.13 -12.78
N GLY A 142 9.95 18.21 -14.09
CA GLY A 142 11.00 18.47 -15.09
C GLY A 142 11.99 17.33 -15.33
N LYS A 143 11.85 16.18 -14.64
CA LYS A 143 12.73 15.01 -14.82
C LYS A 143 12.32 14.15 -16.02
N ARG A 144 13.24 13.38 -16.58
CA ARG A 144 12.96 12.29 -17.52
C ARG A 144 12.36 11.12 -16.77
N VAL A 145 11.06 10.89 -16.96
CA VAL A 145 10.32 9.88 -16.23
C VAL A 145 9.98 8.70 -17.12
N ALA A 146 10.33 7.50 -16.68
CA ALA A 146 9.76 6.27 -17.22
C ALA A 146 8.53 5.85 -16.39
N VAL A 147 7.52 5.33 -17.07
CA VAL A 147 6.41 4.60 -16.44
C VAL A 147 6.45 3.18 -16.96
N LEU A 148 6.57 2.19 -16.08
CA LEU A 148 6.56 0.77 -16.44
C LEU A 148 5.16 0.21 -16.27
N GLY A 149 4.47 -0.01 -17.38
CA GLY A 149 3.12 -0.55 -17.41
C GLY A 149 2.70 -0.82 -18.84
N CYS A 150 1.89 -1.86 -19.04
CA CYS A 150 1.46 -2.27 -20.38
C CYS A 150 -0.06 -2.35 -20.56
N SER A 151 -0.85 -1.94 -19.56
CA SER A 151 -2.32 -1.90 -19.61
C SER A 151 -2.87 -0.47 -19.59
N ASP A 152 -4.20 -0.36 -19.62
CA ASP A 152 -4.98 0.85 -19.36
C ASP A 152 -4.49 1.65 -18.14
N HIS A 153 -4.21 0.96 -17.04
CA HIS A 153 -3.66 1.54 -15.81
C HIS A 153 -2.31 2.21 -16.03
N GLY A 154 -1.40 1.56 -16.77
CA GLY A 154 -0.10 2.15 -17.11
C GLY A 154 -0.22 3.40 -17.98
N ALA A 155 -1.16 3.40 -18.93
CA ALA A 155 -1.45 4.58 -19.75
C ALA A 155 -2.01 5.73 -18.92
N ALA A 156 -2.97 5.46 -18.04
CA ALA A 156 -3.55 6.44 -17.13
C ALA A 156 -2.49 7.03 -16.18
N GLU A 157 -1.59 6.18 -15.66
CA GLU A 157 -0.49 6.63 -14.81
C GLU A 157 0.50 7.53 -15.56
N ALA A 158 0.87 7.17 -16.80
CA ALA A 158 1.73 8.01 -17.63
C ALA A 158 1.10 9.38 -17.93
N LEU A 159 -0.20 9.42 -18.23
CA LEU A 159 -0.95 10.68 -18.39
C LEU A 159 -1.00 11.50 -17.10
N PHE A 160 -1.14 10.85 -15.95
CA PHE A 160 -1.10 11.53 -14.65
C PHE A 160 0.28 12.15 -14.39
N VAL A 161 1.35 11.37 -14.60
CA VAL A 161 2.74 11.83 -14.44
C VAL A 161 3.11 12.95 -15.41
N ARG A 162 2.53 12.95 -16.62
CA ARG A 162 2.71 14.00 -17.63
C ARG A 162 2.30 15.39 -17.13
N HIS A 163 1.46 15.49 -16.11
CA HIS A 163 1.16 16.76 -15.45
C HIS A 163 2.39 17.38 -14.76
N TYR A 164 3.32 16.55 -14.28
CA TYR A 164 4.50 16.98 -13.54
C TYR A 164 5.75 17.11 -14.41
N SER A 165 5.86 16.31 -15.48
CA SER A 165 7.00 16.36 -16.40
C SER A 165 6.59 16.34 -17.86
N ASP A 166 7.32 17.10 -18.68
CA ASP A 166 7.20 17.09 -20.13
C ASP A 166 7.85 15.89 -20.81
N THR A 167 8.73 15.18 -20.11
CA THR A 167 9.49 14.05 -20.66
C THR A 167 9.07 12.76 -19.99
N VAL A 168 8.03 12.14 -20.53
CA VAL A 168 7.48 10.86 -20.04
C VAL A 168 7.57 9.81 -21.14
N THR A 169 8.09 8.64 -20.78
CA THR A 169 8.13 7.47 -21.64
C THR A 169 7.41 6.30 -20.97
N LEU A 170 6.41 5.74 -21.64
CA LEU A 170 5.76 4.50 -21.24
C LEU A 170 6.58 3.31 -21.76
N LEU A 171 7.00 2.46 -20.84
CA LEU A 171 7.74 1.22 -21.09
C LEU A 171 6.85 0.02 -20.79
N ALA A 172 6.96 -1.04 -21.58
CA ALA A 172 6.29 -2.31 -21.32
C ALA A 172 7.28 -3.35 -20.76
N GLN A 173 6.92 -4.06 -19.70
CA GLN A 173 7.72 -5.20 -19.21
C GLN A 173 7.54 -6.45 -20.09
N ASP A 174 6.33 -6.60 -20.63
CA ASP A 174 5.95 -7.66 -21.57
C ASP A 174 5.39 -6.98 -22.84
N SER A 175 4.48 -7.64 -23.56
CA SER A 175 3.79 -7.02 -24.69
C SER A 175 2.84 -5.89 -24.24
N SER A 176 2.83 -4.79 -24.98
CA SER A 176 1.80 -3.76 -24.84
C SER A 176 0.39 -4.34 -25.02
N GLN A 177 -0.52 -4.03 -24.09
CA GLN A 177 -1.95 -4.35 -24.15
C GLN A 177 -2.78 -3.09 -24.42
N LEU A 178 -2.15 -2.01 -24.88
CA LEU A 178 -2.80 -0.74 -25.13
C LEU A 178 -3.76 -0.84 -26.31
N SER A 179 -4.97 -0.32 -26.12
CA SER A 179 -5.94 -0.06 -27.17
C SER A 179 -5.49 1.06 -28.10
N VAL A 180 -6.16 1.17 -29.23
CA VAL A 180 -5.97 2.27 -30.19
C VAL A 180 -6.28 3.62 -29.55
N ALA A 181 -7.32 3.67 -28.70
CA ALA A 181 -7.72 4.88 -28.00
C ALA A 181 -6.62 5.34 -27.01
N GLU A 182 -6.14 4.44 -26.17
CA GLU A 182 -5.07 4.75 -25.21
C GLU A 182 -3.78 5.19 -25.91
N THR A 183 -3.42 4.52 -27.01
CA THR A 183 -2.27 4.92 -27.83
C THR A 183 -2.43 6.35 -28.38
N ALA A 184 -3.63 6.69 -28.85
CA ALA A 184 -3.93 8.04 -29.34
C ALA A 184 -3.91 9.08 -28.22
N ASP A 185 -4.37 8.72 -27.02
CA ASP A 185 -4.39 9.60 -25.85
C ASP A 185 -2.97 9.91 -25.37
N LEU A 186 -2.12 8.89 -25.27
CA LEU A 186 -0.70 9.03 -24.94
C LEU A 186 0.03 9.91 -25.97
N ALA A 187 -0.24 9.71 -27.27
CA ALA A 187 0.33 10.53 -28.32
C ALA A 187 -0.12 12.00 -28.24
N ARG A 188 -1.40 12.28 -27.95
CA ARG A 188 -1.89 13.65 -27.71
C ARG A 188 -1.27 14.30 -26.49
N GLY A 189 -0.95 13.50 -25.46
CA GLY A 189 -0.19 13.94 -24.28
C GLY A 189 1.31 14.14 -24.54
N GLY A 190 1.82 13.84 -25.73
CA GLY A 190 3.25 13.90 -26.04
C GLY A 190 4.08 12.86 -25.28
N ILE A 191 3.47 11.73 -24.91
CA ILE A 191 4.13 10.65 -24.18
C ILE A 191 4.73 9.68 -25.18
N ALA A 192 6.04 9.42 -25.07
CA ALA A 192 6.70 8.40 -25.86
C ALA A 192 6.26 7.01 -25.41
N VAL A 193 6.04 6.08 -26.34
CA VAL A 193 5.66 4.70 -26.03
C VAL A 193 6.66 3.76 -26.67
N GLU A 194 7.42 3.06 -25.83
CA GLU A 194 8.36 2.04 -26.30
C GLU A 194 7.62 0.71 -26.49
N ARG A 195 7.63 0.22 -27.74
CA ARG A 195 6.94 -1.02 -28.10
C ARG A 195 7.76 -2.26 -27.77
N ALA A 196 9.09 -2.14 -27.82
CA ALA A 196 9.98 -3.23 -27.44
C ALA A 196 9.94 -3.40 -25.91
N PRO A 197 9.74 -4.64 -25.40
CA PRO A 197 9.68 -4.86 -23.96
C PRO A 197 11.04 -4.63 -23.30
N VAL A 198 11.00 -4.18 -22.06
CA VAL A 198 12.17 -4.07 -21.18
C VAL A 198 12.69 -5.47 -20.85
N ARG A 199 13.97 -5.72 -21.17
CA ARG A 199 14.69 -6.95 -20.85
C ARG A 199 15.38 -6.89 -19.50
N ASP A 200 15.97 -5.74 -19.20
CA ASP A 200 16.70 -5.52 -17.95
C ASP A 200 16.55 -4.08 -17.48
N LEU A 201 16.53 -3.91 -16.16
CA LEU A 201 16.53 -2.63 -15.47
C LEU A 201 17.72 -2.57 -14.54
N SER A 202 18.53 -1.53 -14.71
CA SER A 202 19.73 -1.30 -13.90
C SER A 202 19.75 0.12 -13.36
N ILE A 203 20.60 0.33 -12.35
CA ILE A 203 20.82 1.63 -11.72
C ILE A 203 22.32 1.87 -11.70
N ASP A 204 22.74 2.99 -12.30
CA ASP A 204 24.11 3.48 -12.32
C ASP A 204 24.13 4.94 -11.83
N GLY A 205 24.80 5.17 -10.70
CA GLY A 205 24.78 6.45 -10.00
C GLY A 205 23.36 6.89 -9.63
N GLU A 206 22.93 8.03 -10.17
CA GLU A 206 21.61 8.65 -9.94
C GLU A 206 20.62 8.35 -11.07
N PHE A 207 20.97 7.48 -12.01
CA PHE A 207 20.14 7.19 -13.18
C PHE A 207 19.64 5.76 -13.19
N LEU A 208 18.44 5.61 -13.75
CA LEU A 208 17.85 4.32 -14.07
C LEU A 208 17.99 4.05 -15.56
N HIS A 209 18.43 2.85 -15.91
CA HIS A 209 18.60 2.42 -17.30
C HIS A 209 17.65 1.28 -17.63
N ALA A 210 17.00 1.39 -18.79
CA ALA A 210 16.16 0.34 -19.36
C ALA A 210 16.80 -0.21 -20.63
N HIS A 211 17.14 -1.49 -20.62
CA HIS A 211 17.60 -2.22 -21.79
C HIS A 211 16.39 -2.85 -22.48
N LEU A 212 16.08 -2.41 -23.69
CA LEU A 212 14.96 -2.90 -24.47
C LEU A 212 15.33 -4.16 -25.28
N ALA A 213 14.33 -4.95 -25.65
CA ALA A 213 14.51 -6.19 -26.40
C ALA A 213 15.06 -6.01 -27.82
N ASP A 214 14.97 -4.81 -28.39
CA ASP A 214 15.55 -4.44 -29.68
C ASP A 214 17.00 -3.93 -29.57
N GLY A 215 17.57 -3.94 -28.36
CA GLY A 215 18.94 -3.55 -28.07
C GLY A 215 19.12 -2.07 -27.70
N GLN A 216 18.05 -1.27 -27.69
CA GLN A 216 18.14 0.12 -27.24
C GLN A 216 18.41 0.21 -25.74
N LEU A 217 19.20 1.21 -25.35
CA LEU A 217 19.45 1.57 -23.96
C LEU A 217 18.90 2.96 -23.71
N LEU A 218 17.90 3.04 -22.84
CA LEU A 218 17.28 4.30 -22.43
C LEU A 218 17.68 4.65 -21.01
N GLN A 219 17.84 5.95 -20.74
CA GLN A 219 18.19 6.48 -19.42
C GLN A 219 17.02 7.31 -18.86
N PHE A 220 16.79 7.26 -17.56
CA PHE A 220 15.75 8.01 -16.88
C PHE A 220 16.26 8.50 -15.53
N ASP A 221 15.69 9.60 -15.05
CA ASP A 221 15.96 10.10 -13.70
C ASP A 221 15.11 9.37 -12.66
N THR A 222 13.99 8.78 -13.08
CA THR A 222 13.09 8.00 -12.21
C THR A 222 12.18 7.08 -13.01
N LEU A 223 11.73 6.02 -12.36
CA LEU A 223 10.76 5.05 -12.85
C LEU A 223 9.54 5.01 -11.94
N TYR A 224 8.34 5.16 -12.48
CA TYR A 224 7.09 4.75 -11.83
C TYR A 224 6.72 3.33 -12.25
N VAL A 225 6.33 2.50 -11.29
CA VAL A 225 5.96 1.10 -11.51
C VAL A 225 4.44 0.97 -11.45
N ALA A 226 3.81 1.00 -12.63
CA ALA A 226 2.37 0.86 -12.83
C ALA A 226 1.97 -0.62 -13.08
N LEU A 227 2.54 -1.55 -12.31
CA LEU A 227 2.29 -2.99 -12.44
C LEU A 227 1.17 -3.51 -11.52
N GLY A 228 0.58 -2.62 -10.70
CA GLY A 228 -0.48 -2.93 -9.76
C GLY A 228 0.01 -3.48 -8.42
N THR A 229 -0.96 -3.90 -7.60
CA THR A 229 -0.75 -4.39 -6.24
C THR A 229 -1.62 -5.63 -5.97
N ALA A 230 -1.25 -6.40 -4.95
CA ALA A 230 -2.02 -7.52 -4.44
C ALA A 230 -2.42 -7.29 -2.98
N PRO A 231 -3.72 -7.16 -2.64
CA PRO A 231 -4.18 -7.09 -1.26
C PRO A 231 -3.84 -8.35 -0.46
N ARG A 232 -3.43 -8.17 0.81
CA ARG A 232 -3.19 -9.28 1.74
C ARG A 232 -4.51 -9.75 2.35
N SER A 233 -5.39 -10.33 1.53
CA SER A 233 -6.78 -10.69 1.91
C SER A 233 -6.98 -12.13 2.37
N GLU A 234 -5.90 -12.91 2.54
CA GLU A 234 -5.99 -14.33 2.86
C GLU A 234 -6.70 -14.61 4.19
N LEU A 235 -6.39 -13.85 5.25
CA LEU A 235 -7.05 -14.02 6.55
C LEU A 235 -8.54 -13.67 6.49
N ALA A 236 -8.92 -12.68 5.68
CA ALA A 236 -10.32 -12.33 5.46
C ALA A 236 -11.06 -13.47 4.76
N ARG A 237 -10.43 -14.07 3.73
CA ARG A 237 -10.96 -15.23 3.01
C ARG A 237 -11.14 -16.43 3.93
N MET A 238 -10.15 -16.73 4.78
CA MET A 238 -10.23 -17.80 5.78
C MET A 238 -11.40 -17.59 6.77
N ALA A 239 -11.62 -16.34 7.19
CA ALA A 239 -12.73 -15.99 8.07
C ALA A 239 -14.11 -15.97 7.37
N GLY A 240 -14.16 -16.18 6.04
CA GLY A 240 -15.38 -16.19 5.24
C GLY A 240 -15.86 -14.79 4.80
N ALA A 241 -15.00 -13.78 4.83
CA ALA A 241 -15.33 -12.45 4.34
C ALA A 241 -15.37 -12.39 2.80
N GLY A 242 -16.31 -11.61 2.27
CA GLY A 242 -16.43 -11.35 0.84
C GLY A 242 -15.25 -10.53 0.31
N LEU A 243 -14.75 -10.91 -0.86
CA LEU A 243 -13.71 -10.19 -1.58
C LEU A 243 -14.27 -9.64 -2.89
N SER A 244 -13.75 -8.50 -3.33
CA SER A 244 -14.06 -7.94 -4.64
C SER A 244 -13.33 -8.71 -5.75
N ARG A 245 -13.63 -8.38 -7.01
CA ARG A 245 -12.94 -8.98 -8.17
C ARG A 245 -11.43 -8.69 -8.14
N GLY A 246 -11.01 -7.54 -7.60
CA GLY A 246 -9.61 -7.16 -7.44
C GLY A 246 -8.92 -7.79 -6.22
N GLY A 247 -9.61 -8.64 -5.46
CA GLY A 247 -9.07 -9.28 -4.26
C GLY A 247 -9.07 -8.40 -3.01
N GLY A 248 -9.58 -7.16 -3.10
CA GLY A 248 -9.80 -6.30 -1.94
C GLY A 248 -10.93 -6.83 -1.06
N ILE A 249 -10.88 -6.56 0.25
CA ILE A 249 -11.92 -6.97 1.19
C ILE A 249 -13.14 -6.08 0.98
N VAL A 250 -14.33 -6.67 0.90
CA VAL A 250 -15.59 -5.92 0.81
C VAL A 250 -15.98 -5.44 2.21
N VAL A 251 -16.22 -4.13 2.34
CA VAL A 251 -16.67 -3.51 3.60
C VAL A 251 -17.84 -2.56 3.38
N ASP A 252 -18.59 -2.31 4.45
CA ASP A 252 -19.61 -1.25 4.51
C ASP A 252 -19.01 0.13 4.84
N ALA A 253 -19.88 1.13 5.00
CA ALA A 253 -19.47 2.51 5.34
C ALA A 253 -18.78 2.63 6.71
N HIS A 254 -18.94 1.64 7.59
CA HIS A 254 -18.32 1.53 8.90
C HIS A 254 -17.05 0.68 8.90
N GLN A 255 -16.57 0.28 7.71
CA GLN A 255 -15.43 -0.61 7.50
C GLN A 255 -15.65 -2.03 8.03
N GLN A 256 -16.89 -2.42 8.31
CA GLN A 256 -17.21 -3.79 8.70
C GLN A 256 -17.27 -4.67 7.46
N THR A 257 -16.66 -5.84 7.54
CA THR A 257 -16.74 -6.84 6.46
C THR A 257 -18.11 -7.52 6.44
N THR A 258 -18.31 -8.43 5.48
CA THR A 258 -19.50 -9.30 5.48
C THR A 258 -19.58 -10.26 6.68
N VAL A 259 -18.52 -10.35 7.49
CA VAL A 259 -18.47 -11.13 8.73
C VAL A 259 -18.58 -10.18 9.91
N GLY A 260 -19.65 -10.32 10.70
CA GLY A 260 -19.88 -9.49 11.88
C GLY A 260 -18.74 -9.59 12.90
N GLY A 261 -18.26 -8.44 13.38
CA GLY A 261 -17.12 -8.34 14.29
C GLY A 261 -15.74 -8.37 13.61
N LEU A 262 -15.67 -8.59 12.29
CA LEU A 262 -14.45 -8.49 11.50
C LEU A 262 -14.51 -7.22 10.63
N PHE A 263 -13.48 -6.39 10.74
CA PHE A 263 -13.33 -5.10 10.06
C PHE A 263 -12.08 -5.09 9.18
N ALA A 264 -12.03 -4.20 8.19
CA ALA A 264 -10.84 -4.00 7.35
C ALA A 264 -10.60 -2.52 7.00
N ALA A 265 -9.35 -2.07 7.04
CA ALA A 265 -8.97 -0.69 6.72
C ALA A 265 -7.60 -0.59 6.05
N GLY A 266 -7.38 0.52 5.34
CA GLY A 266 -6.16 0.76 4.56
C GLY A 266 -6.22 0.13 3.17
N ASP A 267 -5.06 -0.07 2.56
CA ASP A 267 -4.92 -0.44 1.14
C ASP A 267 -5.58 -1.77 0.74
N MET A 268 -6.00 -2.59 1.72
CA MET A 268 -6.67 -3.86 1.48
C MET A 268 -8.18 -3.75 1.21
N VAL A 269 -8.75 -2.56 1.33
CA VAL A 269 -10.12 -2.22 0.91
C VAL A 269 -10.08 -1.33 -0.32
N GLU A 270 -11.04 -1.50 -1.23
CA GLU A 270 -11.09 -0.70 -2.46
C GLU A 270 -11.17 0.80 -2.15
N GLY A 271 -10.32 1.58 -2.81
CA GLY A 271 -10.25 3.02 -2.61
C GLY A 271 -8.92 3.62 -3.02
N LEU A 272 -8.64 4.80 -2.47
CA LEU A 272 -7.40 5.53 -2.69
C LEU A 272 -6.35 5.11 -1.65
N ASP A 273 -5.28 4.49 -2.13
CA ASP A 273 -4.12 4.00 -1.38
C ASP A 273 -3.25 5.14 -0.83
N GLN A 274 -3.69 5.81 0.24
CA GLN A 274 -2.98 6.93 0.88
C GLN A 274 -3.00 6.82 2.40
N ILE A 275 -1.93 7.29 3.04
CA ILE A 275 -1.80 7.29 4.52
C ILE A 275 -2.99 7.99 5.18
N ALA A 276 -3.41 9.14 4.64
CA ALA A 276 -4.56 9.89 5.16
C ALA A 276 -5.89 9.14 5.01
N VAL A 277 -6.08 8.43 3.89
CA VAL A 277 -7.28 7.61 3.64
C VAL A 277 -7.30 6.40 4.57
N ALA A 278 -6.17 5.72 4.70
CA ALA A 278 -5.99 4.61 5.64
C ALA A 278 -6.30 5.03 7.08
N ALA A 279 -5.83 6.20 7.51
CA ALA A 279 -6.13 6.76 8.82
C ALA A 279 -7.64 7.08 8.99
N GLY A 280 -8.28 7.67 7.97
CA GLY A 280 -9.71 7.96 8.01
C GLY A 280 -10.58 6.70 8.06
N GLN A 281 -10.23 5.66 7.29
CA GLN A 281 -10.87 4.34 7.36
C GLN A 281 -10.66 3.71 8.73
N ALA A 282 -9.45 3.74 9.27
CA ALA A 282 -9.15 3.19 10.60
C ALA A 282 -9.93 3.89 11.73
N ALA A 283 -10.09 5.21 11.68
CA ALA A 283 -10.90 5.96 12.64
C ALA A 283 -12.39 5.54 12.60
N LYS A 284 -12.94 5.35 11.38
CA LYS A 284 -14.30 4.82 11.20
C LYS A 284 -14.43 3.41 11.79
N ALA A 285 -13.51 2.51 11.45
CA ALA A 285 -13.50 1.13 11.93
C ALA A 285 -13.41 1.07 13.48
N ALA A 286 -12.46 1.80 14.07
CA ALA A 286 -12.26 1.85 15.52
C ALA A 286 -13.50 2.35 16.26
N THR A 287 -14.17 3.37 15.73
CA THR A 287 -15.40 3.91 16.32
C THR A 287 -16.56 2.91 16.21
N ALA A 288 -16.70 2.25 15.06
CA ALA A 288 -17.71 1.22 14.86
C ALA A 288 -17.49 0.01 15.79
N ILE A 289 -16.25 -0.44 15.93
CA ILE A 289 -15.84 -1.47 16.90
C ILE A 289 -16.22 -1.04 18.33
N HIS A 290 -15.89 0.19 18.73
CA HIS A 290 -16.24 0.67 20.06
C HIS A 290 -17.75 0.60 20.32
N ASN A 291 -18.57 1.06 19.36
CA ASN A 291 -20.04 1.05 19.48
C ASN A 291 -20.60 -0.37 19.52
N LEU A 292 -20.09 -1.26 18.66
CA LEU A 292 -20.46 -2.68 18.64
C LEU A 292 -20.23 -3.36 20.00
N LEU A 293 -19.15 -2.99 20.70
CA LEU A 293 -18.76 -3.60 21.97
C LEU A 293 -19.38 -2.92 23.20
N SER A 294 -20.07 -1.79 23.01
CA SER A 294 -20.78 -1.02 24.05
C SER A 294 -22.26 -1.39 24.15
N GLY A 295 -22.84 -1.94 23.08
CA GLY A 295 -24.17 -2.57 23.08
C GLY A 295 -24.12 -4.01 23.55
#